data_AF-A0A4D7DED3-F1
#
_entry.id   AF-A0A4D7DED3-F1
#
_cell.length_a   1.000
_cell.length_b   1.000
_cell.length_c   1.000
_cell.angle_alpha   90.00
_cell.angle_beta   90.00
_cell.angle_gamma   90.00
#
_symmetry.space_group_name_H-M   'P 1'
#
loop_
_entity.id
_entity.type
_entity.pdbx_description
1 polymer ?
#
loop_
_entity_poly.entity_id
_entity_poly.type
_entity_poly.pdbx_seq_one_letter_code
_entity_poly.pdbx_strand_id
1 'polypeptide(L)'
;MPTITLPSRCDRAAAEAVLPTMIAALGSGPLHIDARECSQIGQAMLQLLVSARRSQGGATILPSPVLRDIARLAGLEADLFDGGAA
;
A
#
# COMPACT_ATOMS: atom_id res chain seq x y z
N MET A 1 15.20 4.05 -2.62
CA MET A 1 13.75 4.03 -2.40
C MET A 1 13.51 3.74 -0.93
N PRO A 2 12.86 4.64 -0.18
CA PRO A 2 12.40 4.34 1.17
C PRO A 2 11.47 3.11 1.14
N THR A 3 11.53 2.28 2.18
CA THR A 3 10.64 1.12 2.34
C THR A 3 9.83 1.27 3.62
N ILE A 4 8.51 1.10 3.52
CA ILE A 4 7.59 1.08 4.65
C ILE A 4 7.05 -0.34 4.79
N THR A 5 7.28 -0.97 5.94
CA THR A 5 6.70 -2.28 6.27
C THR A 5 5.34 -2.09 6.91
N LEU A 6 4.32 -2.70 6.34
CA LEU A 6 2.98 -2.69 6.91
C LEU A 6 2.88 -3.68 8.08
N PRO A 7 2.12 -3.36 9.13
CA PRO A 7 1.84 -4.29 10.21
C PRO A 7 1.02 -5.50 9.72
N SER A 8 1.02 -6.58 10.49
CA SER A 8 0.23 -7.78 10.17
C SER A 8 -1.29 -7.51 10.13
N ARG A 9 -1.77 -6.54 10.93
CA ARG A 9 -3.14 -6.04 10.94
C ARG A 9 -3.18 -4.58 10.51
N CYS A 10 -3.76 -4.33 9.34
CA CYS A 10 -3.90 -3.02 8.72
C CYS A 10 -5.34 -2.52 8.74
N ASP A 11 -5.87 -2.22 9.93
CA ASP A 11 -7.17 -1.59 10.08
C ASP A 11 -7.09 -0.05 9.96
N ARG A 12 -8.16 0.66 10.34
CA ARG A 12 -8.21 2.12 10.29
C ARG A 12 -7.15 2.77 11.18
N ALA A 13 -6.93 2.27 12.39
CA ALA A 13 -5.96 2.86 13.32
C ALA A 13 -4.53 2.68 12.78
N ALA A 14 -4.23 1.51 12.21
CA ALA A 14 -2.96 1.25 11.54
C ALA A 14 -2.75 2.19 10.33
N ALA A 15 -3.79 2.44 9.53
CA ALA A 15 -3.71 3.36 8.39
C ALA A 15 -3.42 4.80 8.84
N GLU A 16 -4.10 5.27 9.89
CA GLU A 16 -3.87 6.60 10.46
C GLU A 16 -2.46 6.74 11.03
N ALA A 17 -1.92 5.68 11.65
CA ALA A 17 -0.55 5.68 12.16
C ALA A 17 0.53 5.67 11.05
N VAL A 18 0.29 4.98 9.94
CA VAL A 18 1.25 4.86 8.83
C VAL A 18 1.20 6.07 7.88
N LEU A 19 0.06 6.78 7.82
CA LEU A 19 -0.16 7.89 6.89
C LEU A 19 0.93 8.98 6.92
N PRO A 20 1.37 9.51 8.08
CA PRO A 20 2.42 10.54 8.11
C PRO A 20 3.74 10.05 7.52
N THR A 21 4.11 8.80 7.79
CA THR A 21 5.34 8.18 7.25
C THR A 21 5.22 7.97 5.75
N MET A 22 4.05 7.55 5.24
CA MET A 22 3.81 7.44 3.79
C MET A 22 3.91 8.78 3.09
N ILE A 23 3.32 9.85 3.64
CA ILE A 23 3.41 11.21 3.08
C ILE A 23 4.87 11.67 3.00
N ALA A 24 5.63 11.50 4.08
CA ALA A 24 7.04 11.89 4.12
C ALA A 24 7.88 11.12 3.07
N ALA A 25 7.61 9.83 2.92
CA ALA A 25 8.35 8.99 1.99
C ALA A 25 8.00 9.27 0.52
N LEU A 26 6.71 9.47 0.20
CA LEU A 26 6.26 9.84 -1.15
C LEU A 26 6.80 11.21 -1.58
N GLY A 27 6.92 12.16 -0.66
CA GLY A 27 7.55 13.46 -0.94
C GLY A 27 9.03 13.37 -1.33
N SER A 28 9.69 12.23 -1.06
CA SER A 28 11.10 11.99 -1.34
C SER A 28 11.34 11.19 -2.63
N GLY A 29 10.28 10.79 -3.35
CA GLY A 29 10.34 10.01 -4.59
C GLY A 29 9.69 8.62 -4.48
N PRO A 30 10.04 7.67 -5.38
CA PRO A 30 9.39 6.37 -5.45
C PRO A 30 9.49 5.57 -4.15
N LEU A 31 8.35 5.04 -3.69
CA LEU A 31 8.19 4.35 -2.40
C LEU A 31 8.10 2.83 -2.59
N HIS A 32 8.73 2.05 -1.70
CA HIS A 32 8.43 0.63 -1.53
C HIS A 32 7.52 0.40 -0.32
N ILE A 33 6.50 -0.44 -0.49
CA ILE A 33 5.60 -0.84 0.59
C ILE A 33 5.68 -2.36 0.74
N ASP A 34 6.23 -2.82 1.86
CA ASP A 34 6.31 -4.24 2.18
C ASP A 34 5.07 -4.66 2.96
N ALA A 35 4.17 -5.38 2.29
CA ALA A 35 2.92 -5.87 2.86
C ALA A 35 2.87 -7.41 2.91
N ARG A 36 4.01 -8.10 2.79
CA ARG A 36 4.06 -9.57 2.68
C ARG A 36 3.52 -10.29 3.91
N GLU A 37 3.71 -9.71 5.10
CA GLU A 37 3.22 -10.24 6.38
C GLU A 37 1.82 -9.73 6.75
N CYS A 38 1.18 -8.94 5.88
CA CYS A 38 -0.15 -8.41 6.14
C CYS A 38 -1.20 -9.52 6.01
N SER A 39 -1.83 -9.89 7.13
CA SER A 39 -2.84 -10.95 7.21
C SER A 39 -4.26 -10.42 7.32
N GLN A 40 -4.43 -9.13 7.63
CA GLN A 40 -5.73 -8.46 7.67
C GLN A 40 -5.58 -7.04 7.14
N ILE A 41 -6.41 -6.66 6.18
CA ILE A 41 -6.42 -5.30 5.65
C ILE A 41 -7.85 -4.76 5.55
N GLY A 42 -8.04 -3.57 6.10
CA GLY A 42 -9.29 -2.83 6.07
C GLY A 42 -9.37 -1.85 4.90
N GLN A 43 -10.58 -1.35 4.65
CA GLN A 43 -10.86 -0.40 3.57
C GLN A 43 -10.03 0.89 3.66
N ALA A 44 -9.80 1.41 4.86
CA ALA A 44 -8.98 2.61 5.04
C ALA A 44 -7.54 2.42 4.53
N MET A 45 -6.93 1.27 4.82
CA MET A 45 -5.59 0.96 4.31
C MET A 45 -5.59 0.75 2.80
N LEU A 46 -6.60 0.07 2.23
CA LEU A 46 -6.69 -0.09 0.78
C LEU A 46 -6.73 1.26 0.06
N GLN A 47 -7.55 2.20 0.54
CA GLN A 47 -7.63 3.54 -0.04
C GLN A 47 -6.30 4.30 0.09
N LEU A 48 -5.60 4.13 1.22
CA LEU A 48 -4.28 4.72 1.42
C LEU A 48 -3.25 4.15 0.42
N LEU A 49 -3.24 2.84 0.19
CA LEU A 49 -2.36 2.19 -0.78
C LEU A 49 -2.65 2.64 -2.22
N VAL A 50 -3.93 2.74 -2.61
CA VAL A 50 -4.33 3.27 -3.92
C VAL A 50 -3.87 4.72 -4.09
N SER A 51 -4.02 5.54 -3.04
CA SER A 51 -3.58 6.93 -3.05
C SER A 51 -2.06 7.04 -3.23
N ALA A 52 -1.29 6.16 -2.58
CA ALA A 52 0.16 6.11 -2.76
C ALA A 52 0.59 5.67 -4.16
N ARG A 53 -0.12 4.72 -4.77
CA ARG A 53 0.09 4.31 -6.17
C ARG A 53 -0.15 5.45 -7.16
N ARG A 54 -1.18 6.27 -6.92
CA ARG A 54 -1.57 7.40 -7.77
C ARG A 54 -0.76 8.68 -7.52
N SER A 55 0.02 8.72 -6.44
CA SER A 55 0.86 9.87 -6.10
C SER A 55 2.07 10.00 -7.01
N GLN A 56 2.60 11.22 -7.14
CA GLN A 56 3.77 11.49 -7.98
C GLN A 56 4.98 10.67 -7.51
N GLY A 57 5.59 9.88 -8.41
CA GLY A 57 6.66 8.92 -8.09
C GLY A 57 6.19 7.49 -7.83
N GLY A 58 4.90 7.30 -7.54
CA GLY A 58 4.28 5.99 -7.33
C GLY A 58 4.81 5.21 -6.13
N ALA A 59 4.21 4.04 -5.89
CA ALA A 59 4.64 3.13 -4.82
C ALA A 59 4.66 1.69 -5.32
N THR A 60 5.76 0.96 -5.21
CA THR A 60 5.77 -0.48 -5.49
C THR A 60 5.34 -1.23 -4.25
N ILE A 61 4.25 -1.99 -4.36
CA ILE A 61 3.69 -2.78 -3.25
C ILE A 61 4.17 -4.22 -3.40
N LEU A 62 4.70 -4.81 -2.32
CA LEU A 62 4.97 -6.23 -2.19
C LEU A 62 3.82 -6.87 -1.39
N PRO A 63 2.78 -7.41 -2.05
CA PRO A 63 1.57 -7.81 -1.36
C PRO A 63 1.67 -9.22 -0.75
N SER A 64 0.98 -9.41 0.37
CA SER A 64 0.62 -10.74 0.87
C SER A 64 -0.45 -11.39 -0.02
N PRO A 65 -0.67 -12.72 0.10
CA PRO A 65 -1.80 -13.39 -0.54
C PRO A 65 -3.15 -12.76 -0.16
N VAL A 66 -3.33 -12.41 1.12
CA VAL A 66 -4.57 -11.79 1.63
C VAL A 66 -4.83 -10.44 0.96
N LEU A 67 -3.80 -9.61 0.82
CA LEU A 67 -3.92 -8.32 0.14
C LEU A 67 -4.30 -8.50 -1.34
N ARG A 68 -3.72 -9.49 -2.03
CA ARG A 68 -4.09 -9.79 -3.43
C ARG A 68 -5.56 -10.19 -3.56
N ASP A 69 -6.03 -11.09 -2.69
CA ASP A 69 -7.42 -11.56 -2.74
C ASP A 69 -8.41 -10.42 -2.46
N ILE A 70 -8.13 -9.58 -1.45
CA ILE A 70 -8.98 -8.44 -1.12
C ILE A 70 -8.96 -7.38 -2.23
N ALA A 71 -7.80 -7.10 -2.82
CA ALA A 71 -7.68 -6.20 -3.95
C ALA A 71 -8.51 -6.68 -5.15
N ARG A 72 -8.49 -8.00 -5.44
CA ARG A 72 -9.31 -8.60 -6.48
C ARG A 72 -10.80 -8.47 -6.19
N LEU A 73 -11.24 -8.83 -4.99
CA LEU A 73 -12.64 -8.71 -4.58
C LEU A 73 -13.15 -7.27 -4.63
N ALA A 74 -12.28 -6.30 -4.35
CA ALA A 74 -12.59 -4.88 -4.42
C ALA A 74 -12.48 -4.28 -5.83
N GLY A 75 -12.02 -5.05 -6.83
CA GLY A 75 -11.76 -4.54 -8.18
C GLY A 75 -10.58 -3.55 -8.27
N LEU A 76 -9.67 -3.58 -7.30
CA LEU A 76 -8.52 -2.67 -7.17
C LEU A 76 -7.18 -3.33 -7.55
N GLU A 77 -7.20 -4.56 -8.06
CA GLU A 77 -5.98 -5.34 -8.38
C GLU A 77 -5.06 -4.57 -9.34
N ALA A 78 -5.63 -3.96 -10.39
CA ALA A 78 -4.87 -3.15 -11.35
C ALA A 78 -4.35 -1.84 -10.72
N ASP A 79 -5.16 -1.10 -9.98
CA ASP A 79 -4.72 0.14 -9.32
C ASP A 79 -3.56 -0.11 -8.33
N LEU A 80 -3.59 -1.25 -7.64
CA LEU A 80 -2.62 -1.59 -6.60
C LEU A 80 -1.35 -2.24 -7.15
N PHE A 81 -1.44 -3.04 -8.21
CA PHE A 81 -0.33 -3.88 -8.66
C PHE A 81 0.10 -3.67 -10.11
N ASP A 82 -0.74 -3.09 -10.98
CA ASP A 82 -0.34 -2.77 -12.36
C ASP A 82 0.36 -1.41 -12.43
N GLY A 83 1.40 -1.32 -13.27
CA GLY A 83 2.15 -0.08 -13.51
C GLY A 83 3.37 0.08 -12.62
N GLY A 84 4.13 -0.99 -12.37
CA GLY A 84 5.41 -0.96 -11.65
C GLY A 84 6.56 -1.62 -12.41
N ALA A 85 6.42 -1.81 -13.72
CA ALA A 85 7.46 -2.32 -14.59
C ALA A 85 7.50 -1.48 -15.87
N ALA A 86 8.23 -0.37 -15.81
CA ALA A 86 8.89 0.25 -16.95
C ALA A 86 10.08 1.05 -16.42
#